data_AF-A0A395L360-F1
#
_entry.id   AF-A0A395L360-F1
#
_cell.length_a   1.000
_cell.length_b   1.000
_cell.length_c   1.000
_cell.angle_alpha   90.00
_cell.angle_beta   90.00
_cell.angle_gamma   90.00
#
_symmetry.space_group_name_H-M   'P 1'
#
loop_
_entity.id
_entity.type
_entity.pdbx_description
1 polymer ?
#
loop_
_entity_poly.entity_id
_entity_poly.type
_entity_poly.pdbx_seq_one_letter_code
_entity_poly.pdbx_strand_id
1 'polypeptide(L)'
;MKSLCLAALAEWRRVFGDNLFILQWTLAMQAIQCRMEKRYLNANGVLAHPSWNIVEMTLLANDVQGMWRFADADAVKFKSLFVDRDLHPSALGYLYLTEVYRTRNHEEAFWAAFRSYRVAFDRIFNAFGTIERRRRILTGDSFAIKVMDRMIPLEFRRRFEELGLRMVFSPDTALDIAKDCEPFDELVYVSQAKLGSVPNDAATQWSKTREKFKDAAQKVTILPWEAIFEQLSVRRGGYASGVRVPLALDVFDTLRGAADLDYIDLLECGGANDLVEHGAGGAPTLDGVFFILSVAAGGKELLVRPFGS
;
A
#
# COMPACT_ATOMS: atom_id res chain seq x y z
N MET A 1 -7.41 -24.36 20.32
CA MET A 1 -6.52 -23.20 20.03
C MET A 1 -7.09 -21.90 20.58
N LYS A 2 -8.31 -21.47 20.20
CA LYS A 2 -8.98 -20.26 20.75
C LYS A 2 -9.01 -20.21 22.30
N SER A 3 -9.41 -21.31 22.95
CA SER A 3 -9.46 -21.41 24.42
C SER A 3 -8.11 -21.23 25.10
N LEU A 4 -7.04 -21.76 24.52
CA LEU A 4 -5.67 -21.62 25.03
C LEU A 4 -5.17 -20.17 24.92
N CYS A 5 -5.44 -19.49 23.80
CA CYS A 5 -5.08 -18.08 23.65
C CYS A 5 -5.82 -17.19 24.65
N LEU A 6 -7.13 -17.42 24.84
CA LEU A 6 -7.92 -16.66 25.83
C LEU A 6 -7.43 -16.91 27.26
N ALA A 7 -7.09 -18.15 27.62
CA ALA A 7 -6.51 -18.47 28.92
C ALA A 7 -5.15 -17.79 29.12
N ALA A 8 -4.29 -17.77 28.09
CA ALA A 8 -3.00 -17.08 28.15
C ALA A 8 -3.16 -15.55 28.32
N LEU A 9 -4.09 -14.93 27.58
CA LEU A 9 -4.39 -13.49 27.73
C LEU A 9 -4.95 -13.16 29.10
N ALA A 10 -5.83 -14.01 29.64
CA ALA A 10 -6.36 -13.85 31.00
C ALA A 10 -5.24 -13.95 32.05
N GLU A 11 -4.33 -14.90 31.89
CA GLU A 11 -3.18 -15.07 32.78
C GLU A 11 -2.22 -13.89 32.70
N TRP A 12 -1.92 -13.38 31.50
CA TRP A 12 -1.15 -12.16 31.34
C TRP A 12 -1.83 -10.98 32.03
N ARG A 13 -3.15 -10.82 31.86
CA ARG A 13 -3.88 -9.73 32.52
C ARG A 13 -3.86 -9.86 34.04
N ARG A 14 -3.93 -11.09 34.57
CA ARG A 14 -3.78 -11.38 36.00
C ARG A 14 -2.39 -11.01 36.53
N VAL A 15 -1.34 -11.29 35.76
CA VAL A 15 0.07 -11.05 36.16
C VAL A 15 0.46 -9.58 36.04
N PHE A 16 0.10 -8.94 34.93
CA PHE A 16 0.57 -7.59 34.58
C PHE A 16 -0.43 -6.48 34.94
N GLY A 17 -1.69 -6.80 35.21
CA GLY A 17 -2.71 -5.85 35.62
C GLY A 17 -2.87 -4.67 34.64
N ASP A 18 -2.92 -3.45 35.17
CA ASP A 18 -3.07 -2.21 34.40
C ASP A 18 -1.84 -1.83 33.56
N ASN A 19 -0.71 -2.52 33.75
CA ASN A 19 0.46 -2.37 32.91
C ASN A 19 0.34 -3.13 31.58
N LEU A 20 -0.67 -4.01 31.45
CA LEU A 20 -0.95 -4.72 30.21
C LEU A 20 -1.99 -3.98 29.37
N PHE A 21 -1.58 -3.61 28.16
CA PHE A 21 -2.48 -3.12 27.13
C PHE A 21 -2.65 -4.19 26.05
N ILE A 22 -3.86 -4.73 25.90
CA ILE A 22 -4.17 -5.73 24.88
C ILE A 22 -4.92 -5.05 23.74
N LEU A 23 -4.31 -5.10 22.55
CA LEU A 23 -4.91 -4.68 21.29
C LEU A 23 -5.12 -5.90 20.40
N GLN A 24 -6.36 -6.18 20.02
CA GLN A 24 -6.72 -7.23 19.07
C GLN A 24 -6.80 -6.67 17.65
N TRP A 25 -5.66 -6.21 17.14
CA TRP A 25 -5.52 -5.53 15.85
C TRP A 25 -6.26 -6.22 14.68
N THR A 26 -6.09 -7.53 14.52
CA THR A 26 -6.72 -8.26 13.40
C THR A 26 -8.24 -8.23 13.49
N LEU A 27 -8.79 -8.49 14.67
CA LEU A 27 -10.24 -8.49 14.91
C LEU A 27 -10.81 -7.08 14.81
N ALA A 28 -10.06 -6.10 15.31
CA ALA A 28 -10.33 -4.69 15.17
C ALA A 28 -10.53 -4.27 13.71
N MET A 29 -9.53 -4.54 12.87
CA MET A 29 -9.57 -4.14 11.46
C MET A 29 -10.59 -4.94 10.66
N GLN A 30 -10.73 -6.24 10.92
CA GLN A 30 -11.75 -7.05 10.27
C GLN A 30 -13.16 -6.60 10.64
N ALA A 31 -13.39 -6.18 11.89
CA ALA A 31 -14.66 -5.61 12.31
C ALA A 31 -14.97 -4.28 11.61
N ILE A 32 -13.97 -3.42 11.41
CA ILE A 32 -14.10 -2.21 10.59
C ILE A 32 -14.45 -2.60 9.15
N GLN A 33 -13.69 -3.49 8.53
CA GLN A 33 -13.91 -3.92 7.15
C GLN A 33 -15.31 -4.50 6.95
N CYS A 34 -15.77 -5.39 7.83
CA CYS A 34 -17.12 -5.96 7.75
C CYS A 34 -18.19 -4.88 7.82
N ARG A 35 -18.05 -3.88 8.71
CA ARG A 35 -18.98 -2.74 8.79
C ARG A 35 -18.97 -1.89 7.52
N MET A 36 -17.79 -1.56 7.02
CA MET A 36 -17.63 -0.77 5.78
C MET A 36 -18.27 -1.43 4.57
N GLU A 37 -18.16 -2.76 4.48
CA GLU A 37 -18.73 -3.57 3.40
C GLU A 37 -20.17 -4.00 3.71
N LYS A 38 -20.75 -3.55 4.82
CA LYS A 38 -22.10 -3.91 5.32
C LYS A 38 -22.32 -5.43 5.43
N ARG A 39 -21.26 -6.18 5.74
CA ARG A 39 -21.29 -7.63 5.93
C ARG A 39 -21.54 -7.99 7.39
N TYR A 40 -22.28 -9.07 7.60
CA TYR A 40 -22.53 -9.65 8.93
C TYR A 40 -23.16 -8.67 9.93
N LEU A 41 -23.93 -7.69 9.47
CA LEU A 41 -24.70 -6.80 10.32
C LEU A 41 -26.08 -7.42 10.57
N ASN A 42 -26.53 -7.43 11.83
CA ASN A 42 -27.90 -7.82 12.15
C ASN A 42 -28.90 -6.70 11.83
N ALA A 43 -30.19 -6.95 12.08
CA ALA A 43 -31.27 -5.98 11.82
C ALA A 43 -31.11 -4.63 12.54
N ASN A 44 -30.32 -4.58 13.63
CA ASN A 44 -30.06 -3.38 14.41
C ASN A 44 -28.72 -2.71 14.04
N GLY A 45 -28.07 -3.14 12.95
CA GLY A 45 -26.78 -2.60 12.52
C GLY A 45 -25.58 -3.04 13.36
N VAL A 46 -25.76 -4.02 14.25
CA VAL A 46 -24.69 -4.56 15.10
C VAL A 46 -23.96 -5.69 14.37
N LEU A 47 -22.63 -5.66 14.41
CA LEU A 47 -21.79 -6.69 13.80
C LEU A 47 -21.95 -8.03 14.55
N ALA A 48 -22.46 -9.03 13.84
CA ALA A 48 -22.72 -10.39 14.28
C ALA A 48 -21.99 -11.39 13.36
N HIS A 49 -20.67 -11.52 13.53
CA HIS A 49 -19.85 -12.41 12.71
C HIS A 49 -20.05 -13.88 13.10
N PRO A 50 -20.23 -14.82 12.14
CA PRO A 50 -20.59 -16.22 12.45
C PRO A 50 -19.51 -17.00 13.19
N SER A 51 -18.25 -16.59 13.06
CA SER A 51 -17.10 -17.29 13.68
C SER A 51 -16.39 -16.49 14.78
N TRP A 52 -16.74 -15.22 15.00
CA TRP A 52 -16.10 -14.37 16.01
C TRP A 52 -17.14 -13.87 17.00
N ASN A 53 -17.02 -14.31 18.25
CA ASN A 53 -17.76 -13.70 19.34
C ASN A 53 -16.99 -12.47 19.82
N ILE A 54 -17.29 -11.33 19.19
CA ILE A 54 -16.67 -10.04 19.52
C ILE A 54 -16.88 -9.71 21.00
N VAL A 55 -18.02 -10.07 21.58
CA VAL A 55 -18.34 -9.82 23.00
C VAL A 55 -17.36 -10.53 23.93
N GLU A 56 -17.08 -11.82 23.74
CA GLU A 56 -16.07 -12.55 24.53
C GLU A 56 -14.68 -11.92 24.44
N MET A 57 -14.32 -11.45 23.24
CA MET A 57 -13.02 -10.86 22.96
C MET A 57 -12.90 -9.45 23.58
N THR A 58 -14.00 -8.69 23.63
CA THR A 58 -14.04 -7.33 24.23
C THR A 58 -13.76 -7.31 25.73
N LEU A 59 -14.04 -8.41 26.43
CA LEU A 59 -13.84 -8.50 27.88
C LEU A 59 -12.36 -8.49 28.28
N LEU A 60 -11.48 -8.87 27.35
CA LEU A 60 -10.03 -8.99 27.59
C LEU A 60 -9.22 -7.93 26.86
N ALA A 61 -9.81 -7.20 25.90
CA ALA A 61 -9.09 -6.28 25.04
C ALA A 61 -9.53 -4.83 25.28
N ASN A 62 -8.56 -3.92 25.28
CA ASN A 62 -8.77 -2.51 25.57
C ASN A 62 -9.38 -1.73 24.39
N ASP A 63 -9.48 -2.37 23.23
CA ASP A 63 -9.67 -1.72 21.94
C ASP A 63 -11.08 -1.77 21.39
N VAL A 64 -11.90 -2.75 21.78
CA VAL A 64 -13.17 -2.98 21.09
C VAL A 64 -14.24 -1.94 21.41
N GLN A 65 -14.18 -1.30 22.59
CA GLN A 65 -15.07 -0.18 22.92
C GLN A 65 -14.68 1.15 22.25
N GLY A 66 -13.48 1.28 21.68
CA GLY A 66 -13.09 2.46 20.90
C GLY A 66 -13.58 2.43 19.45
N MET A 67 -13.90 1.24 18.93
CA MET A 67 -14.04 1.02 17.48
C MET A 67 -15.45 1.15 16.92
N TRP A 68 -16.49 1.23 17.77
CA TRP A 68 -17.87 1.38 17.30
C TRP A 68 -18.09 2.71 16.56
N ARG A 69 -17.29 3.74 16.85
CA ARG A 69 -17.32 5.03 16.14
C ARG A 69 -16.61 5.02 14.78
N PHE A 70 -15.86 3.97 14.44
CA PHE A 70 -15.31 3.78 13.09
C PHE A 70 -16.37 3.33 12.06
N ALA A 71 -17.65 3.30 12.46
CA ALA A 71 -18.81 3.14 11.60
C ALA A 71 -19.31 4.47 10.98
N ASP A 72 -18.63 5.59 11.23
CA ASP A 72 -19.01 6.92 10.74
C ASP A 72 -18.87 7.07 9.20
N ALA A 73 -19.58 8.04 8.61
CA ALA A 73 -19.59 8.28 7.15
C ALA A 73 -18.21 8.69 6.59
N ASP A 74 -17.30 9.15 7.44
CA ASP A 74 -15.87 9.37 7.14
C ASP A 74 -15.03 8.06 7.14
N ALA A 75 -15.70 6.89 7.20
CA ALA A 75 -15.12 5.53 7.11
C ALA A 75 -14.10 5.34 5.98
N VAL A 76 -14.14 6.18 4.93
CA VAL A 76 -13.20 6.11 3.81
C VAL A 76 -11.74 6.24 4.24
N LYS A 77 -11.44 7.06 5.26
CA LYS A 77 -10.08 7.16 5.86
C LYS A 77 -9.65 5.87 6.54
N PHE A 78 -10.61 5.07 6.99
CA PHE A 78 -10.38 3.81 7.67
C PHE A 78 -10.13 2.65 6.71
N LYS A 79 -10.40 2.80 5.39
CA LYS A 79 -9.93 1.83 4.38
C LYS A 79 -8.40 1.70 4.38
N SER A 80 -7.72 2.79 4.73
CA SER A 80 -6.27 2.85 4.86
C SER A 80 -5.74 2.14 6.10
N LEU A 81 -6.61 1.79 7.06
CA LEU A 81 -6.30 0.91 8.18
C LEU A 81 -6.75 -0.51 7.84
N PHE A 82 -5.84 -1.33 7.31
CA PHE A 82 -6.12 -2.72 7.02
C PHE A 82 -5.00 -3.64 7.50
N VAL A 83 -5.35 -4.93 7.57
CA VAL A 83 -4.42 -6.04 7.77
C VAL A 83 -4.28 -6.75 6.41
N ASP A 84 -3.06 -7.02 5.98
CA ASP A 84 -2.82 -7.77 4.76
C ASP A 84 -3.07 -9.29 4.94
N ARG A 85 -2.71 -10.10 3.94
CA ARG A 85 -2.90 -11.56 4.00
C ARG A 85 -1.98 -12.25 5.00
N ASP A 86 -0.86 -11.64 5.31
CA ASP A 86 0.20 -12.17 6.18
C ASP A 86 0.12 -11.58 7.60
N LEU A 87 -0.99 -10.91 7.92
CA LEU A 87 -1.31 -10.28 9.19
C LEU A 87 -0.52 -9.01 9.54
N HIS A 88 0.14 -8.39 8.56
CA HIS A 88 0.84 -7.12 8.78
C HIS A 88 -0.13 -5.93 8.75
N PRO A 89 0.06 -4.94 9.62
CA PRO A 89 -0.66 -3.69 9.53
C PRO A 89 -0.20 -2.89 8.30
N SER A 90 -1.13 -2.22 7.65
CA SER A 90 -0.84 -1.12 6.72
C SER A 90 0.11 -0.06 7.31
N ALA A 91 0.74 0.78 6.49
CA ALA A 91 1.59 1.88 6.98
C ALA A 91 0.88 2.82 7.97
N LEU A 92 -0.38 3.19 7.70
CA LEU A 92 -1.20 3.95 8.64
C LEU A 92 -1.49 3.12 9.90
N GLY A 93 -1.67 1.81 9.76
CA GLY A 93 -1.80 0.87 10.87
C GLY A 93 -0.57 0.86 11.78
N TYR A 94 0.65 0.79 11.25
CA TYR A 94 1.88 0.87 12.04
C TYR A 94 1.98 2.18 12.84
N LEU A 95 1.68 3.31 12.18
CA LEU A 95 1.63 4.62 12.87
C LEU A 95 0.58 4.61 13.98
N TYR A 96 -0.60 4.08 13.70
CA TYR A 96 -1.67 3.95 14.68
C TYR A 96 -1.27 3.08 15.87
N LEU A 97 -0.66 1.91 15.66
CA LEU A 97 -0.20 1.02 16.73
C LEU A 97 0.80 1.72 17.65
N THR A 98 1.71 2.49 17.06
CA THR A 98 2.71 3.28 17.79
C THR A 98 2.04 4.37 18.63
N GLU A 99 1.06 5.06 18.07
CA GLU A 99 0.32 6.11 18.78
C GLU A 99 -0.60 5.54 19.87
N VAL A 100 -1.17 4.35 19.67
CA VAL A 100 -1.97 3.64 20.69
C VAL A 100 -1.09 3.27 21.88
N TYR A 101 0.12 2.79 21.64
CA TYR A 101 1.07 2.50 22.72
C TYR A 101 1.37 3.74 23.57
N ARG A 102 1.51 4.91 22.93
CA ARG A 102 1.83 6.18 23.57
C ARG A 102 0.65 6.79 24.34
N THR A 103 -0.51 6.86 23.70
CA THR A 103 -1.68 7.60 24.21
C THR A 103 -2.61 6.72 25.06
N ARG A 104 -2.57 5.40 24.85
CA ARG A 104 -3.57 4.44 25.36
C ARG A 104 -5.02 4.85 25.02
N ASN A 105 -5.21 5.67 23.98
CA ASN A 105 -6.49 6.18 23.50
C ASN A 105 -6.60 6.01 21.99
N HIS A 106 -7.57 5.22 21.53
CA HIS A 106 -7.71 4.87 20.11
C HIS A 106 -8.06 6.04 19.20
N GLU A 107 -8.90 6.96 19.68
CA GLU A 107 -9.34 8.11 18.88
C GLU A 107 -8.20 9.11 18.72
N GLU A 108 -7.53 9.45 19.83
CA GLU A 108 -6.35 10.32 19.79
C GLU A 108 -5.25 9.71 18.92
N ALA A 109 -5.00 8.40 19.08
CA ALA A 109 -4.01 7.70 18.30
C ALA A 109 -4.30 7.69 16.81
N PHE A 110 -5.56 7.45 16.41
CA PHE A 110 -5.97 7.49 15.02
C PHE A 110 -5.72 8.87 14.40
N TRP A 111 -6.20 9.93 15.06
CA TRP A 111 -6.03 11.28 14.53
C TRP A 111 -4.56 11.71 14.49
N ALA A 112 -3.75 11.30 15.47
CA ALA A 112 -2.31 11.52 15.45
C ALA A 112 -1.64 10.81 14.26
N ALA A 113 -1.90 9.51 14.09
CA ALA A 113 -1.38 8.72 12.98
C ALA A 113 -1.81 9.27 11.62
N PHE A 114 -3.09 9.64 11.48
CA PHE A 114 -3.63 10.18 10.24
C PHE A 114 -3.04 11.55 9.90
N ARG A 115 -2.78 12.41 10.89
CA ARG A 115 -2.07 13.69 10.66
C ARG A 115 -0.67 13.45 10.11
N SER A 116 0.11 12.54 10.72
CA SER A 116 1.44 12.18 10.24
C SER A 116 1.40 11.61 8.83
N TYR A 117 0.41 10.74 8.56
CA TYR A 117 0.17 10.17 7.24
C TYR A 117 -0.14 11.26 6.21
N ARG A 118 -1.01 12.22 6.54
CA ARG A 118 -1.33 13.37 5.67
C ARG A 118 -0.11 14.24 5.37
N VAL A 119 0.71 14.54 6.38
CA VAL A 119 1.95 15.33 6.18
C VAL A 119 2.88 14.67 5.16
N ALA A 120 2.96 13.33 5.19
CA ALA A 120 3.75 12.58 4.22
C ALA A 120 3.20 12.74 2.79
N PHE A 121 1.87 12.68 2.60
CA PHE A 121 1.23 12.94 1.32
C PHE A 121 1.30 14.40 0.86
N ASP A 122 1.24 15.37 1.78
CA ASP A 122 1.39 16.80 1.47
C ASP A 122 2.72 17.11 0.79
N ARG A 123 3.79 16.41 1.15
CA ARG A 123 5.10 16.54 0.47
C ARG A 123 5.00 16.16 -1.01
N ILE A 124 4.29 15.08 -1.32
CA ILE A 124 4.08 14.65 -2.70
C ILE A 124 3.15 15.61 -3.43
N PHE A 125 2.05 16.04 -2.81
CA PHE A 125 1.14 17.00 -3.45
C PHE A 125 1.86 18.29 -3.83
N ASN A 126 2.73 18.79 -2.95
CA ASN A 126 3.54 19.97 -3.23
C ASN A 126 4.51 19.70 -4.40
N ALA A 127 5.18 18.56 -4.41
CA ALA A 127 6.06 18.18 -5.51
C ALA A 127 5.31 18.08 -6.85
N PHE A 128 4.15 17.40 -6.88
CA PHE A 128 3.28 17.36 -8.05
C PHE A 128 2.83 18.75 -8.51
N GLY A 129 2.53 19.65 -7.57
CA GLY A 129 2.13 21.02 -7.87
C GLY A 129 3.22 21.88 -8.52
N THR A 130 4.49 21.48 -8.43
CA THR A 130 5.63 22.17 -9.07
C THR A 130 5.96 21.67 -10.47
N ILE A 131 5.46 20.49 -10.84
CA ILE A 131 5.72 19.87 -12.14
C ILE A 131 4.68 20.38 -13.15
N GLU A 132 5.06 20.50 -14.43
CA GLU A 132 4.13 20.78 -15.52
C GLU A 132 2.91 19.85 -15.43
N ARG A 133 1.72 20.46 -15.46
CA ARG A 133 0.46 19.74 -15.36
C ARG A 133 0.23 18.95 -16.64
N ARG A 134 0.33 17.63 -16.53
CA ARG A 134 -0.01 16.67 -17.58
C ARG A 134 -1.13 15.77 -17.10
N ARG A 135 -1.99 15.34 -18.01
CA ARG A 135 -3.02 14.32 -17.77
C ARG A 135 -2.34 12.96 -17.73
N ARG A 136 -2.21 12.41 -16.54
CA ARG A 136 -1.56 11.14 -16.29
C ARG A 136 -2.56 10.15 -15.72
N ILE A 137 -2.38 8.87 -16.06
CA ILE A 137 -3.16 7.78 -15.49
C ILE A 137 -2.22 6.75 -14.87
N LEU A 138 -2.46 6.39 -13.61
CA LEU A 138 -1.77 5.31 -12.90
C LEU A 138 -2.71 4.11 -12.84
N THR A 139 -2.27 2.99 -13.39
CA THR A 139 -3.01 1.72 -13.37
C THR A 139 -2.04 0.54 -13.30
N GLY A 140 -2.54 -0.68 -13.32
CA GLY A 140 -1.71 -1.88 -13.32
C GLY A 140 -2.45 -3.11 -12.82
N ASP A 141 -1.85 -4.27 -13.04
CA ASP A 141 -2.32 -5.57 -12.55
C ASP A 141 -1.53 -6.05 -11.32
N SER A 142 -0.46 -5.32 -10.96
CA SER A 142 0.37 -5.55 -9.78
C SER A 142 -0.42 -5.63 -8.48
N PHE A 143 0.06 -6.46 -7.57
CA PHE A 143 -0.36 -6.49 -6.18
C PHE A 143 -0.17 -5.12 -5.51
N ALA A 144 0.86 -4.35 -5.87
CA ALA A 144 1.06 -3.00 -5.34
C ALA A 144 -0.11 -2.06 -5.63
N ILE A 145 -0.70 -2.11 -6.83
CA ILE A 145 -1.88 -1.33 -7.19
C ILE A 145 -3.08 -1.71 -6.31
N LYS A 146 -3.28 -3.02 -6.07
CA LYS A 146 -4.36 -3.50 -5.18
C LYS A 146 -4.18 -3.02 -3.75
N VAL A 147 -2.94 -2.94 -3.28
CA VAL A 147 -2.58 -2.42 -1.95
C VAL A 147 -2.77 -0.90 -1.89
N MET A 148 -2.33 -0.16 -2.92
CA MET A 148 -2.52 1.29 -3.02
C MET A 148 -4.01 1.68 -3.05
N ASP A 149 -4.88 0.86 -3.66
CA ASP A 149 -6.34 1.05 -3.62
C ASP A 149 -6.91 0.96 -2.20
N ARG A 150 -6.20 0.39 -1.24
CA ARG A 150 -6.59 0.40 0.17
C ARG A 150 -5.86 1.49 0.93
N MET A 151 -4.57 1.67 0.66
CA MET A 151 -3.72 2.61 1.39
C MET A 151 -4.09 4.07 1.13
N ILE A 152 -4.35 4.48 -0.10
CA ILE A 152 -4.54 5.89 -0.45
C ILE A 152 -6.01 6.29 -0.20
N PRO A 153 -6.29 7.20 0.77
CA PRO A 153 -7.63 7.71 1.04
C PRO A 153 -8.23 8.38 -0.20
N LEU A 154 -9.56 8.30 -0.35
CA LEU A 154 -10.26 8.90 -1.49
C LEU A 154 -10.05 10.42 -1.59
N GLU A 155 -9.97 11.12 -0.46
CA GLU A 155 -9.67 12.56 -0.43
C GLU A 155 -8.29 12.86 -1.04
N PHE A 156 -7.30 11.99 -0.84
CA PHE A 156 -5.98 12.15 -1.43
C PHE A 156 -6.01 11.86 -2.92
N ARG A 157 -6.78 10.86 -3.36
CA ARG A 157 -6.98 10.57 -4.80
C ARG A 157 -7.60 11.74 -5.55
N ARG A 158 -8.63 12.37 -4.98
CA ARG A 158 -9.25 13.58 -5.56
C ARG A 158 -8.22 14.69 -5.74
N ARG A 159 -7.39 14.92 -4.72
CA ARG A 159 -6.30 15.90 -4.80
C ARG A 159 -5.25 15.54 -5.86
N PHE A 160 -4.90 14.27 -6.02
CA PHE A 160 -4.04 13.84 -7.13
C PHE A 160 -4.69 14.07 -8.50
N GLU A 161 -5.99 13.83 -8.64
CA GLU A 161 -6.73 14.06 -9.88
C GLU A 161 -6.78 15.56 -10.23
N GLU A 162 -6.96 16.42 -9.23
CA GLU A 162 -6.82 17.88 -9.36
C GLU A 162 -5.41 18.32 -9.80
N LEU A 163 -4.38 17.53 -9.46
CA LEU A 163 -2.99 17.72 -9.89
C LEU A 163 -2.67 17.03 -11.23
N GLY A 164 -3.67 16.44 -11.88
CA GLY A 164 -3.53 15.80 -13.20
C GLY A 164 -3.20 14.32 -13.16
N LEU A 165 -3.14 13.68 -11.99
CA LEU A 165 -2.94 12.23 -11.86
C LEU A 165 -4.23 11.51 -11.51
N ARG A 166 -4.78 10.76 -12.46
CA ARG A 166 -5.93 9.88 -12.23
C ARG A 166 -5.45 8.48 -11.84
N MET A 167 -5.86 8.00 -10.67
CA MET A 167 -5.56 6.63 -10.24
C MET A 167 -6.71 5.69 -10.56
N VAL A 168 -6.45 4.67 -11.37
CA VAL A 168 -7.44 3.68 -11.80
C VAL A 168 -6.89 2.28 -11.51
N PHE A 169 -7.35 1.68 -10.40
CA PHE A 169 -6.81 0.42 -9.87
C PHE A 169 -7.31 -0.84 -10.60
N SER A 170 -7.81 -0.69 -11.82
CA SER A 170 -8.25 -1.75 -12.73
C SER A 170 -7.83 -1.41 -14.16
N PRO A 171 -7.00 -2.24 -14.82
CA PRO A 171 -6.56 -2.00 -16.19
C PRO A 171 -7.70 -1.86 -17.20
N ASP A 172 -8.75 -2.65 -17.05
CA ASP A 172 -9.87 -2.64 -18.00
C ASP A 172 -10.72 -1.37 -17.82
N THR A 173 -10.89 -0.91 -16.57
CA THR A 173 -11.52 0.38 -16.29
C THR A 173 -10.71 1.55 -16.85
N ALA A 174 -9.37 1.45 -16.83
CA ALA A 174 -8.50 2.47 -17.42
C ALA A 174 -8.69 2.56 -18.94
N LEU A 175 -8.85 1.41 -19.62
CA LEU A 175 -9.17 1.39 -21.04
C LEU A 175 -10.55 1.98 -21.34
N ASP A 176 -11.55 1.65 -20.55
CA ASP A 176 -12.91 2.17 -20.77
C ASP A 176 -12.93 3.69 -20.62
N ILE A 177 -12.27 4.23 -19.58
CA ILE A 177 -12.08 5.67 -19.41
C ILE A 177 -11.38 6.30 -20.62
N ALA A 178 -10.36 5.64 -21.16
CA ALA A 178 -9.60 6.16 -22.28
C ALA A 178 -10.36 6.15 -23.61
N LYS A 179 -11.38 5.31 -23.78
CA LYS A 179 -12.25 5.32 -24.98
C LYS A 179 -13.15 6.56 -25.03
N ASP A 180 -13.55 7.05 -23.86
CA ASP A 180 -14.52 8.14 -23.72
C ASP A 180 -13.85 9.52 -23.57
N CYS A 181 -12.52 9.57 -23.57
CA CYS A 181 -11.73 10.79 -23.34
C CYS A 181 -10.66 10.95 -24.41
N GLU A 182 -10.13 12.16 -24.55
CA GLU A 182 -8.88 12.34 -25.29
C GLU A 182 -7.75 11.53 -24.66
N PRO A 183 -6.76 11.08 -25.46
CA PRO A 183 -5.60 10.36 -24.93
C PRO A 183 -4.92 11.13 -23.81
N PHE A 184 -4.54 10.40 -22.76
CA PHE A 184 -3.71 10.93 -21.68
C PHE A 184 -2.30 11.23 -22.21
N ASP A 185 -1.59 12.14 -21.54
CA ASP A 185 -0.20 12.44 -21.90
C ASP A 185 0.70 11.25 -21.53
N GLU A 186 0.43 10.61 -20.39
CA GLU A 186 1.23 9.49 -19.91
C GLU A 186 0.38 8.48 -19.13
N LEU A 187 0.63 7.20 -19.37
CA LEU A 187 0.11 6.09 -18.58
C LEU A 187 1.28 5.39 -17.88
N VAL A 188 1.20 5.30 -16.56
CA VAL A 188 2.11 4.47 -15.77
C VAL A 188 1.39 3.17 -15.43
N TYR A 189 1.92 2.06 -15.93
CA TYR A 189 1.40 0.72 -15.71
C TYR A 189 2.29 -0.04 -14.72
N VAL A 190 1.79 -0.33 -13.53
CA VAL A 190 2.50 -1.12 -12.53
C VAL A 190 2.22 -2.61 -12.77
N SER A 191 3.23 -3.32 -13.24
CA SER A 191 3.10 -4.66 -13.80
C SER A 191 3.40 -5.78 -12.80
N GLN A 192 2.53 -6.80 -12.80
CA GLN A 192 2.72 -8.05 -12.05
C GLN A 192 3.67 -9.05 -12.72
N ALA A 193 4.17 -8.75 -13.92
CA ALA A 193 5.04 -9.66 -14.64
C ALA A 193 6.36 -9.86 -13.87
N LYS A 194 6.77 -11.11 -13.74
CA LYS A 194 8.01 -11.54 -13.09
C LYS A 194 9.02 -11.93 -14.15
N LEU A 195 10.32 -11.85 -13.84
CA LEU A 195 11.35 -12.22 -14.79
C LEU A 195 11.38 -13.74 -15.03
N GLY A 196 10.93 -14.53 -14.06
CA GLY A 196 10.64 -15.96 -14.23
C GLY A 196 11.84 -16.79 -14.70
N SER A 197 11.60 -18.06 -15.03
CA SER A 197 12.61 -18.98 -15.58
C SER A 197 12.62 -19.02 -17.11
N VAL A 198 11.61 -18.45 -17.77
CA VAL A 198 11.49 -18.42 -19.23
C VAL A 198 12.07 -17.09 -19.73
N PRO A 199 13.15 -17.12 -20.53
CA PRO A 199 13.74 -15.91 -21.08
C PRO A 199 12.69 -15.07 -21.85
N ASN A 200 12.68 -13.76 -21.62
CA ASN A 200 11.87 -12.76 -22.33
C ASN A 200 10.34 -12.80 -22.13
N ASP A 201 9.80 -13.62 -21.23
CA ASP A 201 8.35 -13.64 -20.98
C ASP A 201 7.86 -12.27 -20.46
N ALA A 202 8.55 -11.70 -19.47
CA ALA A 202 8.23 -10.37 -18.92
C ALA A 202 8.27 -9.26 -19.99
N ALA A 203 9.36 -9.21 -20.77
CA ALA A 203 9.52 -8.21 -21.84
C ALA A 203 8.41 -8.31 -22.89
N THR A 204 7.99 -9.53 -23.22
CA THR A 204 6.87 -9.78 -24.14
C THR A 204 5.55 -9.29 -23.55
N GLN A 205 5.29 -9.55 -22.26
CA GLN A 205 4.09 -9.07 -21.57
C GLN A 205 4.04 -7.54 -21.49
N TRP A 206 5.18 -6.89 -21.24
CA TRP A 206 5.29 -5.43 -21.21
C TRP A 206 5.06 -4.81 -22.59
N SER A 207 5.63 -5.39 -23.65
CA SER A 207 5.37 -4.95 -25.02
C SER A 207 3.89 -5.09 -25.40
N LYS A 208 3.25 -6.21 -25.04
CA LYS A 208 1.79 -6.38 -25.20
C LYS A 208 0.99 -5.35 -24.41
N THR A 209 1.45 -4.99 -23.21
CA THR A 209 0.79 -3.98 -22.39
C THR A 209 0.89 -2.60 -23.03
N ARG A 210 2.06 -2.21 -23.54
CA ARG A 210 2.22 -0.95 -24.29
C ARG A 210 1.30 -0.91 -25.51
N GLU A 211 1.25 -1.99 -26.27
CA GLU A 211 0.35 -2.10 -27.42
C GLU A 211 -1.14 -2.00 -27.01
N LYS A 212 -1.54 -2.66 -25.91
CA LYS A 212 -2.90 -2.59 -25.35
C LYS A 212 -3.31 -1.16 -24.99
N PHE A 213 -2.37 -0.31 -24.55
CA PHE A 213 -2.64 1.05 -24.07
C PHE A 213 -2.17 2.16 -25.02
N LYS A 214 -1.72 1.84 -26.24
CA LYS A 214 -1.15 2.82 -27.18
C LYS A 214 -2.11 3.96 -27.56
N ASP A 215 -3.41 3.65 -27.62
CA ASP A 215 -4.45 4.62 -27.97
C ASP A 215 -4.98 5.35 -26.73
N ALA A 216 -4.64 4.86 -25.53
CA ALA A 216 -5.07 5.44 -24.26
C ALA A 216 -4.17 6.57 -23.77
N ALA A 217 -2.88 6.53 -24.12
CA ALA A 217 -1.92 7.57 -23.74
C ALA A 217 -0.81 7.73 -24.78
N GLN A 218 -0.29 8.96 -24.92
CA GLN A 218 0.84 9.25 -25.82
C GLN A 218 2.12 8.50 -25.43
N LYS A 219 2.31 8.28 -24.12
CA LYS A 219 3.43 7.51 -23.58
C LYS A 219 2.93 6.47 -22.58
N VAL A 220 3.45 5.25 -22.68
CA VAL A 220 3.17 4.16 -21.73
C VAL A 220 4.47 3.73 -21.04
N THR A 221 4.60 4.07 -19.76
CA THR A 221 5.72 3.65 -18.91
C THR A 221 5.32 2.41 -18.12
N ILE A 222 6.18 1.39 -18.14
CA ILE A 222 5.97 0.17 -17.35
C ILE A 222 6.82 0.27 -16.09
N LEU A 223 6.18 0.15 -14.92
CA LEU A 223 6.84 -0.05 -13.66
C LEU A 223 6.81 -1.55 -13.29
N PRO A 224 7.91 -2.30 -13.41
CA PRO A 224 7.95 -3.75 -13.26
C PRO A 224 8.08 -4.16 -11.79
N TRP A 225 7.06 -3.82 -10.98
CA TRP A 225 7.11 -3.93 -9.53
C TRP A 225 7.39 -5.35 -9.00
N GLU A 226 6.69 -6.35 -9.53
CA GLU A 226 6.85 -7.73 -9.09
C GLU A 226 8.21 -8.33 -9.50
N ALA A 227 8.73 -7.94 -10.67
CA ALA A 227 10.08 -8.29 -11.08
C ALA A 227 11.13 -7.66 -10.15
N ILE A 228 10.96 -6.39 -9.79
CA ILE A 228 11.81 -5.70 -8.80
C ILE A 228 11.79 -6.45 -7.47
N PHE A 229 10.60 -6.75 -6.94
CA PHE A 229 10.45 -7.47 -5.68
C PHE A 229 11.13 -8.85 -5.71
N GLU A 230 10.97 -9.62 -6.80
CA GLU A 230 11.63 -10.92 -6.98
C GLU A 230 13.15 -10.78 -6.90
N GLN A 231 13.72 -9.78 -7.60
CA GLN A 231 15.15 -9.53 -7.60
C GLN A 231 15.68 -9.06 -6.23
N LEU A 232 14.92 -8.27 -5.49
CA LEU A 232 15.31 -7.82 -4.15
C LEU A 232 15.23 -8.96 -3.12
N SER A 233 14.18 -9.80 -3.20
CA SER A 233 13.95 -10.89 -2.25
C SER A 233 15.12 -11.88 -2.20
N VAL A 234 15.66 -12.24 -3.37
CA VAL A 234 16.80 -13.16 -3.48
C VAL A 234 18.09 -12.55 -2.92
N ARG A 235 18.20 -11.21 -2.91
CA ARG A 235 19.43 -10.48 -2.53
C ARG A 235 19.36 -9.83 -1.14
N ARG A 236 18.23 -9.96 -0.43
CA ARG A 236 17.95 -9.30 0.85
C ARG A 236 19.07 -9.46 1.90
N GLY A 237 19.63 -10.67 2.03
CA GLY A 237 20.73 -10.93 2.97
C GLY A 237 22.00 -10.14 2.65
N GLY A 238 22.29 -9.91 1.38
CA GLY A 238 23.42 -9.08 0.93
C GLY A 238 23.18 -7.60 1.26
N TYR A 239 22.00 -7.07 0.94
CA TYR A 239 21.69 -5.67 1.24
C TYR A 239 21.64 -5.38 2.75
N ALA A 240 21.07 -6.29 3.55
CA ALA A 240 21.05 -6.16 5.01
C ALA A 240 22.45 -6.15 5.64
N SER A 241 23.45 -6.68 4.96
CA SER A 241 24.87 -6.64 5.38
C SER A 241 25.65 -5.48 4.76
N GLY A 242 24.98 -4.55 4.07
CA GLY A 242 25.60 -3.40 3.40
C GLY A 242 26.37 -3.77 2.14
N VAL A 243 26.21 -5.00 1.62
CA VAL A 243 26.90 -5.48 0.43
C VAL A 243 26.13 -5.04 -0.81
N ARG A 244 26.81 -4.38 -1.75
CA ARG A 244 26.28 -4.11 -3.08
C ARG A 244 26.24 -5.42 -3.87
N VAL A 245 25.06 -5.84 -4.29
CA VAL A 245 24.87 -7.05 -5.10
C VAL A 245 24.36 -6.63 -6.48
N PRO A 246 25.24 -6.51 -7.50
CA PRO A 246 24.82 -6.07 -8.83
C PRO A 246 23.83 -7.07 -9.45
N LEU A 247 22.95 -6.54 -10.31
CA LEU A 247 22.08 -7.37 -11.12
C LEU A 247 22.90 -8.10 -12.20
N ALA A 248 22.41 -9.26 -12.64
CA ALA A 248 22.93 -9.85 -13.86
C ALA A 248 22.62 -8.90 -15.04
N LEU A 249 23.52 -8.81 -16.02
CA LEU A 249 23.44 -7.81 -17.09
C LEU A 249 22.15 -7.93 -17.90
N ASP A 250 21.73 -9.16 -18.19
CA ASP A 250 20.47 -9.48 -18.88
C ASP A 250 19.23 -9.05 -18.08
N VAL A 251 19.24 -9.26 -16.77
CA VAL A 251 18.20 -8.79 -15.84
C VAL A 251 18.15 -7.26 -15.82
N PHE A 252 19.32 -6.61 -15.72
CA PHE A 252 19.44 -5.17 -15.74
C PHE A 252 18.89 -4.58 -17.05
N ASP A 253 19.31 -5.10 -18.20
CA ASP A 253 18.85 -4.65 -19.51
C ASP A 253 17.35 -4.86 -19.71
N THR A 254 16.81 -5.99 -19.23
CA THR A 254 15.39 -6.28 -19.29
C THR A 254 14.58 -5.27 -18.47
N LEU A 255 14.98 -5.00 -17.22
CA LEU A 255 14.32 -4.01 -16.37
C LEU A 255 14.45 -2.59 -16.92
N ARG A 256 15.61 -2.25 -17.52
CA ARG A 256 15.84 -0.97 -18.18
C ARG A 256 14.92 -0.74 -19.36
N GLY A 257 14.73 -1.76 -20.19
CA GLY A 257 13.79 -1.72 -21.30
C GLY A 257 12.31 -1.63 -20.89
N ALA A 258 11.98 -1.91 -19.62
CA ALA A 258 10.63 -1.71 -19.09
C ALA A 258 10.37 -0.23 -18.76
N ALA A 259 11.36 0.41 -18.15
CA ALA A 259 11.14 1.56 -17.29
C ALA A 259 11.43 2.91 -17.91
N ASP A 260 12.27 2.99 -18.94
CA ASP A 260 12.85 4.25 -19.47
C ASP A 260 13.40 5.20 -18.37
N LEU A 261 13.80 4.67 -17.21
CA LEU A 261 14.09 5.46 -16.00
C LEU A 261 15.33 4.99 -15.22
N ASP A 262 15.97 5.97 -14.55
CA ASP A 262 17.21 5.89 -13.76
C ASP A 262 17.06 5.22 -12.37
N TYR A 263 15.91 4.64 -12.03
CA TYR A 263 15.74 4.02 -10.71
C TYR A 263 16.42 2.65 -10.57
N ILE A 264 17.02 2.11 -11.64
CA ILE A 264 17.79 0.84 -11.54
C ILE A 264 19.01 1.02 -10.64
N ASP A 265 19.57 2.23 -10.59
CA ASP A 265 20.64 2.56 -9.65
C ASP A 265 20.20 2.35 -8.19
N LEU A 266 18.91 2.52 -7.87
CA LEU A 266 18.36 2.21 -6.55
C LEU A 266 18.31 0.70 -6.27
N LEU A 267 18.09 -0.13 -7.30
CA LEU A 267 18.10 -1.58 -7.16
C LEU A 267 19.53 -2.06 -6.87
N GLU A 268 20.51 -1.54 -7.59
CA GLU A 268 21.90 -1.93 -7.38
C GLU A 268 22.44 -1.45 -6.02
N CYS A 269 22.06 -0.25 -5.59
CA CYS A 269 22.45 0.31 -4.30
C CYS A 269 21.63 -0.22 -3.11
N GLY A 270 20.66 -1.11 -3.35
CA GLY A 270 19.80 -1.67 -2.30
C GLY A 270 18.73 -0.72 -1.76
N GLY A 271 18.68 0.54 -2.22
CA GLY A 271 17.68 1.52 -1.78
C GLY A 271 16.23 1.12 -2.11
N ALA A 272 16.04 0.27 -3.11
CA ALA A 272 14.71 -0.28 -3.41
C ALA A 272 14.21 -1.29 -2.36
N ASN A 273 15.08 -1.78 -1.47
CA ASN A 273 14.71 -2.68 -0.38
C ASN A 273 13.74 -2.02 0.62
N ASP A 274 13.85 -0.70 0.81
CA ASP A 274 12.99 0.07 1.71
C ASP A 274 11.64 0.42 1.08
N LEU A 275 11.49 0.18 -0.22
CA LEU A 275 10.24 0.42 -0.96
C LEU A 275 9.26 -0.75 -0.81
N VAL A 276 9.73 -1.92 -0.38
CA VAL A 276 8.97 -3.18 -0.47
C VAL A 276 8.90 -3.89 0.88
N GLU A 277 7.68 -4.23 1.30
CA GLU A 277 7.42 -5.09 2.45
C GLU A 277 7.57 -6.56 2.06
N HIS A 278 8.71 -7.15 2.41
CA HIS A 278 9.05 -8.54 2.07
C HIS A 278 8.11 -9.56 2.72
N GLY A 279 7.68 -9.31 3.96
CA GLY A 279 6.76 -10.19 4.69
C GLY A 279 5.34 -10.16 4.16
N ALA A 280 5.00 -9.15 3.36
CA ALA A 280 3.67 -8.90 2.81
C ALA A 280 3.56 -9.27 1.33
N GLY A 281 4.42 -10.18 0.84
CA GLY A 281 4.40 -10.64 -0.55
C GLY A 281 4.72 -9.54 -1.58
N GLY A 282 5.49 -8.52 -1.18
CA GLY A 282 5.88 -7.42 -2.07
C GLY A 282 4.95 -6.22 -2.05
N ALA A 283 4.14 -6.05 -1.00
CA ALA A 283 3.36 -4.83 -0.81
C ALA A 283 4.29 -3.59 -0.76
N PRO A 284 3.90 -2.44 -1.33
CA PRO A 284 4.67 -1.22 -1.20
C PRO A 284 4.63 -0.72 0.25
N THR A 285 5.81 -0.34 0.77
CA THR A 285 5.89 0.50 1.97
C THR A 285 5.31 1.89 1.67
N LEU A 286 5.26 2.79 2.65
CA LEU A 286 4.91 4.19 2.36
C LEU A 286 5.88 4.81 1.34
N ASP A 287 7.17 4.52 1.45
CA ASP A 287 8.18 4.96 0.49
C ASP A 287 7.97 4.31 -0.88
N GLY A 288 7.56 3.04 -0.93
CA GLY A 288 7.17 2.38 -2.18
C GLY A 288 5.98 3.03 -2.87
N VAL A 289 4.93 3.39 -2.11
CA VAL A 289 3.78 4.15 -2.62
C VAL A 289 4.25 5.48 -3.19
N PHE A 290 5.15 6.17 -2.48
CA PHE A 290 5.68 7.46 -2.87
C PHE A 290 6.55 7.40 -4.11
N PHE A 291 7.35 6.33 -4.22
CA PHE A 291 8.11 6.01 -5.41
C PHE A 291 7.20 5.82 -6.64
N ILE A 292 6.16 4.98 -6.51
CA ILE A 292 5.20 4.73 -7.61
C ILE A 292 4.53 6.05 -8.04
N LEU A 293 4.09 6.85 -7.07
CA LEU A 293 3.49 8.16 -7.34
C LEU A 293 4.49 9.13 -7.97
N SER A 294 5.77 9.11 -7.58
CA SER A 294 6.81 9.96 -8.16
C SER A 294 7.06 9.62 -9.63
N VAL A 295 7.13 8.33 -9.96
CA VAL A 295 7.20 7.85 -11.34
C VAL A 295 5.97 8.33 -12.12
N ALA A 296 4.78 8.17 -11.53
CA ALA A 296 3.53 8.68 -12.10
C ALA A 296 3.44 10.20 -12.20
N ALA A 297 4.30 10.95 -11.52
CA ALA A 297 4.41 12.40 -11.64
C ALA A 297 5.28 12.84 -12.83
N GLY A 298 6.05 11.91 -13.43
CA GLY A 298 7.14 12.26 -14.34
C GLY A 298 8.34 12.90 -13.64
N GLY A 299 8.42 12.83 -12.31
CA GLY A 299 9.59 13.25 -11.54
C GLY A 299 10.71 12.23 -11.72
N LYS A 300 11.73 12.58 -12.54
CA LYS A 300 12.92 11.73 -12.73
C LYS A 300 13.79 11.68 -11.48
N GLU A 301 13.84 12.78 -10.74
CA GLU A 301 14.35 12.78 -9.37
C GLU A 301 13.24 12.23 -8.48
N LEU A 302 13.52 11.13 -7.79
CA LEU A 302 12.64 10.59 -6.76
C LEU A 302 12.18 11.73 -5.87
N LEU A 303 10.88 12.03 -5.86
CA LEU A 303 10.32 13.15 -5.11
C LEU A 303 10.45 12.95 -3.59
N VAL A 304 11.05 11.84 -3.17
CA VAL A 304 11.34 11.50 -1.79
C VAL A 304 12.75 10.92 -1.73
N ARG A 305 13.72 11.71 -1.26
CA ARG A 305 14.83 11.12 -0.53
C ARG A 305 14.19 10.40 0.67
N PRO A 306 14.47 9.11 0.90
CA PRO A 306 13.92 8.39 2.05
C PRO A 306 14.24 9.24 3.26
N PHE A 307 13.19 9.65 4.00
CA PHE A 307 13.25 10.44 5.24
C PHE A 307 14.66 10.96 5.58
N GLY A 308 15.07 12.05 4.93
CA GLY A 308 16.45 12.53 5.00
C GLY A 308 16.75 13.30 6.29
N SER A 309 17.80 12.83 6.96
CA SER A 309 18.55 13.30 8.15
C SER A 309 17.84 13.26 9.50
#